data_AF-A0A9W4UI58-F1
#
_entry.id   AF-A0A9W4UI58-F1
#
_cell.length_a   1.000
_cell.length_b   1.000
_cell.length_c   1.000
_cell.angle_alpha   90.00
_cell.angle_beta   90.00
_cell.angle_gamma   90.00
#
_symmetry.space_group_name_H-M   'P 1'
#
loop_
_entity.id
_entity.type
_entity.pdbx_description
1 polymer ?
#
loop_
_entity_poly.entity_id
_entity_poly.type
_entity_poly.pdbx_seq_one_letter_code
_entity_poly.pdbx_strand_id
1 'polypeptide(L)'
;MAVISKAKEPIVRKLISSSKVGVVVSAGKMDRAVKVRLASQEWNKKFKKHFPSPITHLVSDPQNSLVEGDIVRIASGWRTSKNIRHVVTAIVAPFGAPVEDRPPVLSEEQRMQLRIQERISKDVRAASRGRQVSLQRLARARRQGLEIPDLETAMASVRIAEELEENTKEGVKGKAAKAAAREAHKGQMAQLETNRKRMAAKTTAERDAEIELQRVRQQKVES
;
A
#
# COMPACT_ATOMS: atom_id res chain seq x y z
N MET A 1 26.17 -13.85 -34.65
CA MET A 1 25.01 -14.15 -33.78
C MET A 1 24.72 -12.92 -32.93
N ALA A 2 23.60 -12.25 -33.15
CA ALA A 2 23.22 -11.09 -32.34
C ALA A 2 22.89 -11.56 -30.92
N VAL A 3 23.70 -11.13 -29.94
CA VAL A 3 23.42 -11.35 -28.52
C VAL A 3 22.18 -10.52 -28.20
N ILE A 4 21.01 -11.16 -28.14
CA ILE A 4 19.78 -10.51 -27.69
C ILE A 4 20.05 -10.06 -26.25
N SER A 5 20.34 -8.77 -26.07
CA SER A 5 20.56 -8.19 -24.75
C SER A 5 19.31 -8.46 -23.92
N LYS A 6 19.44 -9.29 -22.87
CA LYS A 6 18.32 -9.60 -21.97
C LYS A 6 17.77 -8.28 -21.43
N ALA A 7 16.52 -7.96 -21.78
CA ALA A 7 15.88 -6.72 -21.36
C ALA A 7 16.05 -6.53 -19.83
N LYS A 8 16.44 -5.33 -19.40
CA LYS A 8 16.64 -5.02 -17.99
C LYS A 8 15.37 -5.39 -17.22
N GLU A 9 15.46 -6.41 -16.38
CA GLU A 9 14.30 -6.89 -15.64
C GLU A 9 13.76 -5.76 -14.74
N PRO A 10 12.45 -5.44 -14.77
CA PRO A 10 11.94 -4.26 -14.08
C PRO A 10 11.99 -4.43 -12.55
N ILE A 11 12.36 -3.35 -11.83
CA ILE A 11 12.42 -3.36 -10.35
C ILE A 11 11.03 -3.48 -9.75
N VAL A 12 10.09 -2.72 -10.29
CA VAL A 12 8.67 -2.75 -9.91
C VAL A 12 7.92 -3.45 -11.04
N ARG A 13 6.96 -4.31 -10.70
CA ARG A 13 6.15 -5.01 -11.70
C ARG A 13 5.39 -3.98 -12.56
N LYS A 14 5.44 -4.15 -13.89
CA LYS A 14 4.55 -3.41 -14.79
C LYS A 14 3.11 -3.81 -14.50
N LEU A 15 2.24 -2.81 -14.40
CA LEU A 15 0.84 -3.02 -14.02
C LEU A 15 0.01 -3.12 -15.30
N ILE A 16 -0.83 -4.15 -15.39
CA ILE A 16 -1.84 -4.24 -16.46
C ILE A 16 -3.01 -3.37 -16.02
N SER A 17 -3.38 -2.41 -16.86
CA SER A 17 -4.43 -1.44 -16.56
C SER A 17 -5.52 -1.41 -17.63
N SER A 18 -6.76 -1.23 -17.19
CA SER A 18 -7.89 -0.86 -18.04
C SER A 18 -8.28 0.59 -17.73
N SER A 19 -8.58 1.38 -18.77
CA SER A 19 -8.99 2.78 -18.62
C SER A 19 -10.51 2.93 -18.59
N LYS A 20 -11.02 3.73 -17.67
CA LYS A 20 -12.45 4.11 -17.59
C LYS A 20 -12.58 5.62 -17.39
N VAL A 21 -13.71 6.17 -17.78
CA VAL A 21 -14.05 7.59 -17.55
C VAL A 21 -15.09 7.66 -16.44
N GLY A 22 -14.95 8.65 -15.57
CA GLY A 22 -15.90 8.89 -14.48
C GLY A 22 -15.91 10.34 -14.04
N VAL A 23 -16.85 10.67 -13.16
CA VAL A 23 -17.03 12.02 -12.62
C VAL A 23 -16.53 12.05 -11.19
N VAL A 24 -15.75 13.07 -10.83
CA VAL A 24 -15.29 13.30 -9.46
C VAL A 24 -16.49 13.75 -8.61
N VAL A 25 -16.83 12.96 -7.59
CA VAL A 25 -17.92 13.26 -6.66
C VAL A 25 -17.44 13.99 -5.42
N SER A 26 -16.22 13.68 -4.95
CA SER A 26 -15.63 14.42 -3.84
C SER A 26 -14.11 14.46 -3.91
N ALA A 27 -13.55 15.65 -3.66
CA ALA A 27 -12.14 15.99 -3.70
C ALA A 27 -11.76 16.84 -2.46
N GLY A 28 -10.48 16.90 -2.11
CA GLY A 28 -9.98 17.72 -0.99
C GLY A 28 -10.24 17.18 0.43
N LYS A 29 -11.15 16.21 0.62
CA LYS A 29 -11.42 15.58 1.92
C LYS A 29 -10.36 14.55 2.35
N MET A 30 -9.60 14.03 1.39
CA MET A 30 -8.52 13.06 1.61
C MET A 30 -7.29 13.54 0.84
N ASP A 31 -6.11 13.42 1.44
CA ASP A 31 -4.87 13.74 0.74
C ASP A 31 -4.58 12.69 -0.34
N ARG A 32 -4.22 13.17 -1.53
CA ARG A 32 -3.83 12.39 -2.72
C ARG A 32 -4.84 11.35 -3.18
N ALA A 33 -6.10 11.51 -2.79
CA ALA A 33 -7.16 10.56 -3.09
C ALA A 33 -8.51 11.26 -3.30
N VAL A 34 -9.24 10.81 -4.33
CA VAL A 34 -10.56 11.35 -4.68
C VAL A 34 -11.59 10.23 -4.82
N LYS A 35 -12.87 10.58 -4.69
CA LYS A 35 -13.99 9.67 -4.93
C LYS A 35 -14.54 9.92 -6.33
N VAL A 36 -14.47 8.92 -7.20
CA VAL A 36 -14.94 8.99 -8.59
C VAL A 36 -16.11 8.05 -8.80
N ARG A 37 -17.17 8.53 -9.45
CA ARG A 37 -18.33 7.74 -9.86
C ARG A 37 -18.22 7.37 -11.33
N LEU A 38 -18.36 6.08 -11.60
CA LEU A 38 -18.36 5.51 -12.94
C LEU A 38 -19.79 5.16 -13.33
N ALA A 39 -20.14 5.46 -14.58
CA ALA A 39 -21.35 4.94 -15.18
C ALA A 39 -21.19 3.43 -15.39
N SER A 40 -22.10 2.66 -14.82
CA SER A 40 -22.20 1.21 -15.04
C SER A 40 -23.67 0.84 -15.19
N GLN A 41 -23.93 -0.30 -15.82
CA GLN A 41 -25.26 -0.81 -16.07
C GLN A 41 -25.36 -2.24 -15.56
N GLU A 42 -26.49 -2.57 -14.95
CA GLU A 42 -26.79 -3.91 -14.48
C GLU A 42 -27.90 -4.51 -15.33
N TRP A 43 -27.70 -5.74 -15.79
CA TRP A 43 -28.73 -6.48 -16.53
C TRP A 43 -29.71 -7.13 -15.55
N ASN A 44 -30.97 -6.70 -15.59
CA ASN A 44 -32.01 -7.36 -14.82
C ASN A 44 -32.59 -8.54 -15.63
N LYS A 45 -32.38 -9.77 -15.16
CA LYS A 45 -32.83 -11.00 -15.85
C LYS A 45 -34.35 -11.11 -15.98
N LYS A 46 -35.12 -10.58 -15.03
CA LYS A 46 -36.60 -10.65 -15.02
C LYS A 46 -37.19 -9.72 -16.08
N PHE A 47 -36.72 -8.47 -16.11
CA PHE A 47 -37.20 -7.47 -17.06
C PHE A 47 -36.45 -7.48 -18.40
N LYS A 48 -35.37 -8.26 -18.51
CA LYS A 48 -34.47 -8.35 -19.68
C LYS A 48 -34.04 -6.97 -20.19
N LYS A 49 -33.67 -6.08 -19.27
CA LYS A 49 -33.29 -4.69 -19.56
C LYS A 49 -32.09 -4.28 -18.71
N HIS A 50 -31.24 -3.42 -19.27
CA HIS A 50 -30.17 -2.75 -18.55
C HIS A 50 -30.69 -1.55 -17.75
N PHE A 51 -30.33 -1.50 -16.47
CA PHE A 51 -30.62 -0.38 -15.58
C PHE A 51 -29.31 0.33 -15.19
N PRO A 52 -29.34 1.66 -15.02
CA PRO A 52 -28.16 2.39 -14.55
C PRO A 52 -27.85 2.00 -13.10
N SER A 53 -26.62 1.55 -12.86
CA SER A 53 -26.10 1.15 -11.56
C SER A 53 -24.70 1.76 -11.40
N PRO A 54 -24.60 3.04 -11.02
CA PRO A 54 -23.32 3.74 -10.96
C PRO A 54 -22.46 3.21 -9.81
N ILE A 55 -21.16 3.00 -10.06
CA ILE A 55 -20.22 2.45 -9.09
C ILE A 55 -19.23 3.53 -8.69
N THR A 56 -18.96 3.66 -7.39
CA THR A 56 -17.94 4.60 -6.88
C THR A 56 -16.63 3.90 -6.55
N HIS A 57 -15.51 4.50 -6.95
CA HIS A 57 -14.17 4.06 -6.61
C HIS A 57 -13.37 5.16 -5.92
N LEU A 58 -12.46 4.76 -5.02
CA LEU A 58 -11.40 5.63 -4.54
C LEU A 58 -10.23 5.56 -5.53
N VAL A 59 -9.77 6.73 -5.94
CA VAL A 59 -8.77 6.89 -6.99
C VAL A 59 -7.61 7.73 -6.43
N SER A 60 -6.39 7.30 -6.73
CA SER A 60 -5.17 8.01 -6.34
C SER A 60 -4.95 9.21 -7.27
N ASP A 61 -4.77 10.39 -6.69
CA ASP A 61 -4.36 11.62 -7.38
C ASP A 61 -3.09 12.16 -6.70
N PRO A 62 -1.88 11.79 -7.17
CA PRO A 62 -0.64 12.09 -6.44
C PRO A 62 -0.36 13.58 -6.22
N GLN A 63 -0.90 14.48 -7.04
CA GLN A 63 -0.62 15.92 -7.00
C GLN A 63 -1.81 16.77 -6.53
N ASN A 64 -2.92 16.16 -6.09
CA ASN A 64 -4.15 16.88 -5.69
C ASN A 64 -4.60 17.90 -6.76
N SER A 65 -4.65 17.44 -8.01
CA SER A 65 -4.96 18.25 -9.20
C SER A 65 -6.48 18.41 -9.43
N LEU A 66 -7.29 17.56 -8.81
CA LEU A 66 -8.71 17.44 -9.13
C LEU A 66 -9.65 18.22 -8.21
N VAL A 67 -10.75 18.67 -8.80
CA VAL A 67 -11.86 19.38 -8.13
C VAL A 67 -13.15 18.55 -8.27
N GLU A 68 -14.12 18.78 -7.37
CA GLU A 68 -15.44 18.16 -7.46
C GLU A 68 -16.14 18.57 -8.76
N GLY A 69 -16.73 17.60 -9.48
CA GLY A 69 -17.38 17.82 -10.77
C GLY A 69 -16.52 17.56 -12.01
N ASP A 70 -15.20 17.42 -11.86
CA ASP A 70 -14.32 17.11 -13.00
C ASP A 70 -14.67 15.75 -13.64
N ILE A 71 -14.56 15.68 -14.97
CA ILE A 71 -14.62 14.42 -15.72
C ILE A 71 -13.19 13.93 -15.92
N VAL A 72 -12.89 12.73 -15.42
CA VAL A 72 -11.53 12.19 -15.36
C VAL A 72 -11.43 10.81 -16.01
N ARG A 73 -10.27 10.55 -16.61
CA ARG A 73 -9.87 9.22 -17.04
C ARG A 73 -9.05 8.57 -15.93
N ILE A 74 -9.44 7.36 -15.56
CA ILE A 74 -8.78 6.57 -14.52
C ILE A 74 -8.25 5.26 -15.12
N ALA A 75 -7.12 4.79 -14.61
CA ALA A 75 -6.55 3.49 -14.93
C ALA A 75 -6.63 2.56 -13.72
N SER A 76 -7.03 1.30 -13.93
CA SER A 76 -7.01 0.25 -12.92
C SER A 76 -5.60 -0.35 -12.73
N GLY A 77 -5.43 -1.19 -11.71
CA GLY A 77 -4.17 -1.89 -11.45
C GLY A 77 -3.20 -1.12 -10.54
N TRP A 78 -3.44 0.17 -10.31
CA TRP A 78 -2.64 0.99 -9.41
C TRP A 78 -3.08 0.87 -7.95
N ARG A 79 -2.52 -0.13 -7.25
CA ARG A 79 -2.77 -0.30 -5.82
C ARG A 79 -1.87 0.62 -4.99
N THR A 80 -2.45 1.69 -4.45
CA THR A 80 -1.82 2.56 -3.43
C THR A 80 -2.19 2.12 -2.01
N SER A 81 -3.46 1.75 -1.79
CA SER A 81 -3.98 1.35 -0.47
C SER A 81 -4.88 0.10 -0.56
N LYS A 82 -5.55 -0.29 0.54
CA LYS A 82 -6.52 -1.39 0.55
C LYS A 82 -7.68 -1.12 -0.42
N ASN A 83 -8.20 0.10 -0.40
CA ASN A 83 -9.38 0.51 -1.16
C ASN A 83 -9.04 1.27 -2.45
N ILE A 84 -7.85 1.86 -2.55
CA ILE A 84 -7.40 2.62 -3.73
C ILE A 84 -6.68 1.68 -4.68
N ARG A 85 -7.35 1.37 -5.80
CA ARG A 85 -6.86 0.45 -6.87
C ARG A 85 -6.78 1.11 -8.24
N HIS A 86 -7.15 2.38 -8.31
CA HIS A 86 -7.19 3.17 -9.52
C HIS A 86 -6.32 4.42 -9.35
N VAL A 87 -5.85 4.96 -10.45
CA VAL A 87 -5.08 6.21 -10.51
C VAL A 87 -5.61 7.08 -11.62
N VAL A 88 -5.57 8.39 -11.42
CA VAL A 88 -5.94 9.38 -12.44
C VAL A 88 -4.87 9.37 -13.53
N THR A 89 -5.29 9.37 -14.79
CA THR A 89 -4.38 9.45 -15.94
C THR A 89 -4.51 10.76 -16.71
N ALA A 90 -5.71 11.31 -16.79
CA ALA A 90 -5.96 12.59 -17.45
C ALA A 90 -7.26 13.23 -16.96
N ILE A 91 -7.30 14.56 -16.98
CA ILE A 91 -8.53 15.35 -16.86
C ILE A 91 -9.12 15.43 -18.27
N VAL A 92 -10.35 14.93 -18.44
CA VAL A 92 -11.05 14.93 -19.74
C VAL A 92 -11.79 16.24 -19.93
N ALA A 93 -12.51 16.69 -18.89
CA ALA A 93 -13.16 17.99 -18.86
C ALA A 93 -13.03 18.57 -17.44
N PRO A 94 -12.36 19.72 -17.27
CA PRO A 94 -12.28 20.40 -15.99
C PRO A 94 -13.60 21.11 -15.67
N PHE A 95 -13.97 21.13 -14.39
CA PHE A 95 -15.07 21.93 -13.87
C PHE A 95 -14.50 23.17 -13.14
N GLY A 96 -14.90 24.37 -13.56
CA GLY A 96 -14.38 25.62 -13.00
C GLY A 96 -13.05 26.03 -13.64
N ALA A 97 -11.98 26.15 -12.84
CA ALA A 97 -10.68 26.63 -13.32
C ALA A 97 -10.09 25.72 -14.42
N PRO A 98 -9.39 26.27 -15.43
CA PRO A 98 -8.77 25.49 -16.48
C PRO A 98 -7.68 24.55 -15.94
N VAL A 99 -7.22 23.60 -16.76
CA VAL A 99 -6.17 22.63 -16.38
C VAL A 99 -4.83 23.32 -16.12
N GLU A 100 -4.58 24.47 -16.75
CA GLU A 100 -3.31 25.21 -16.66
C GLU A 100 -3.06 25.80 -15.26
N ASP A 101 -4.12 26.22 -14.56
CA ASP A 101 -4.02 26.81 -13.23
C ASP A 101 -3.83 25.75 -12.12
N ARG A 102 -3.84 24.47 -12.48
CA ARG A 102 -3.85 23.35 -11.54
C ARG A 102 -2.51 22.61 -11.57
N PRO A 103 -2.16 21.89 -10.48
CA PRO A 103 -1.06 20.94 -10.53
C PRO A 103 -1.26 19.94 -11.69
N PRO A 104 -0.22 19.66 -12.48
CA PRO A 104 -0.34 18.73 -13.61
C PRO A 104 -0.66 17.31 -13.13
N VAL A 105 -1.27 16.50 -14.01
CA VAL A 105 -1.47 15.07 -13.75
C VAL A 105 -0.23 14.29 -14.22
N LEU A 106 0.33 13.46 -13.33
CA LEU A 106 1.53 12.67 -13.64
C LEU A 106 1.31 11.64 -14.76
N SER A 107 2.28 11.59 -15.67
CA SER A 107 2.36 10.54 -16.70
C SER A 107 2.58 9.15 -16.08
N GLU A 108 2.33 8.08 -16.84
CA GLU A 108 2.57 6.72 -16.36
C GLU A 108 4.04 6.49 -15.99
N GLU A 109 4.96 7.01 -16.79
CA GLU A 109 6.40 6.91 -16.58
C GLU A 109 6.84 7.62 -15.31
N GLN A 110 6.35 8.86 -15.10
CA GLN A 110 6.62 9.62 -13.88
C GLN A 110 6.09 8.91 -12.65
N ARG A 111 4.86 8.37 -12.70
CA ARG A 111 4.29 7.58 -11.60
C ARG A 111 5.12 6.33 -11.31
N MET A 112 5.57 5.63 -12.35
CA MET A 112 6.43 4.45 -12.19
C MET A 112 7.80 4.82 -11.60
N GLN A 113 8.37 5.95 -12.01
CA GLN A 113 9.62 6.44 -11.45
C GLN A 113 9.49 6.74 -9.95
N LEU A 114 8.40 7.38 -9.53
CA LEU A 114 8.11 7.59 -8.10
C LEU A 114 8.03 6.26 -7.35
N ARG A 115 7.33 5.24 -7.87
CA ARG A 115 7.30 3.90 -7.22
C ARG A 115 8.67 3.24 -7.17
N ILE A 116 9.50 3.42 -8.20
CA ILE A 116 10.86 2.87 -8.23
C ILE A 116 11.69 3.55 -7.14
N GLN A 117 11.64 4.88 -7.04
CA GLN A 117 12.34 5.66 -6.01
C GLN A 117 11.89 5.26 -4.60
N GLU A 118 10.58 5.21 -4.34
CA GLU A 118 10.02 4.74 -3.06
C GLU A 118 10.47 3.31 -2.72
N ARG A 119 10.57 2.46 -3.74
CA ARG A 119 11.04 1.09 -3.55
C ARG A 119 12.51 1.05 -3.19
N ILE A 120 13.34 1.79 -3.92
CA ILE A 120 14.79 1.86 -3.67
C ILE A 120 15.03 2.43 -2.27
N SER A 121 14.38 3.53 -1.88
CA SER A 121 14.54 4.11 -0.54
C SER A 121 14.13 3.14 0.57
N LYS A 122 13.10 2.31 0.34
CA LYS A 122 12.73 1.23 1.26
C LYS A 122 13.79 0.13 1.32
N ASP A 123 14.34 -0.27 0.17
CA ASP A 123 15.37 -1.30 0.11
C ASP A 123 16.69 -0.80 0.76
N VAL A 124 17.04 0.48 0.66
CA VAL A 124 18.17 1.11 1.40
C VAL A 124 17.97 1.00 2.91
N ARG A 125 16.81 1.42 3.43
CA ARG A 125 16.46 1.30 4.86
C ARG A 125 16.40 -0.14 5.36
N ALA A 126 16.11 -1.10 4.48
CA ALA A 126 16.09 -2.52 4.84
C ALA A 126 17.50 -3.14 4.77
N ALA A 127 18.33 -2.67 3.84
CA ALA A 127 19.73 -3.08 3.70
C ALA A 127 20.57 -2.62 4.89
N SER A 128 20.36 -1.40 5.40
CA SER A 128 21.04 -0.92 6.61
C SER A 128 20.75 -1.78 7.85
N ARG A 129 19.58 -2.45 7.88
CA ARG A 129 19.20 -3.43 8.89
C ARG A 129 19.68 -4.87 8.60
N GLY A 130 20.53 -5.06 7.59
CA GLY A 130 21.14 -6.35 7.24
C GLY A 130 20.30 -7.26 6.34
N ARG A 131 19.22 -6.77 5.70
CA ARG A 131 18.39 -7.63 4.84
C ARG A 131 19.07 -7.94 3.50
N GLN A 132 19.62 -9.14 3.37
CA GLN A 132 20.35 -9.63 2.17
C GLN A 132 19.59 -9.46 0.85
N VAL A 133 18.29 -9.78 0.82
CA VAL A 133 17.45 -9.62 -0.40
C VAL A 133 17.44 -8.16 -0.89
N SER A 134 17.52 -7.18 0.03
CA SER A 134 17.52 -5.77 -0.32
C SER A 134 18.87 -5.36 -0.90
N LEU A 135 19.98 -5.85 -0.33
CA LEU A 135 21.32 -5.66 -0.88
C LEU A 135 21.41 -6.17 -2.33
N GLN A 136 20.86 -7.36 -2.60
CA GLN A 136 20.82 -7.91 -3.96
C GLN A 136 20.00 -7.03 -4.93
N ARG A 137 18.85 -6.50 -4.48
CA ARG A 137 18.05 -5.57 -5.29
C ARG A 137 18.75 -4.25 -5.55
N LEU A 138 19.42 -3.68 -4.54
CA LEU A 138 20.22 -2.46 -4.70
C LEU A 138 21.38 -2.70 -5.68
N ALA A 139 22.08 -3.82 -5.58
CA ALA A 139 23.13 -4.20 -6.53
C ALA A 139 22.60 -4.33 -7.97
N ARG A 140 21.35 -4.80 -8.13
CA ARG A 140 20.67 -4.83 -9.43
C ARG A 140 20.27 -3.43 -9.91
N ALA A 141 19.77 -2.57 -9.02
CA ALA A 141 19.43 -1.19 -9.34
C ALA A 141 20.67 -0.40 -9.80
N ARG A 142 21.82 -0.56 -9.13
CA ARG A 142 23.11 0.02 -9.55
C ARG A 142 23.49 -0.43 -10.95
N ARG A 143 23.38 -1.74 -11.24
CA ARG A 143 23.64 -2.29 -12.59
C ARG A 143 22.70 -1.72 -13.66
N GLN A 144 21.50 -1.31 -13.28
CA GLN A 144 20.54 -0.71 -14.20
C GLN A 144 20.79 0.79 -14.44
N GLY A 145 21.68 1.42 -13.66
CA GLY A 145 22.00 2.84 -13.73
C GLY A 145 21.04 3.73 -12.95
N LEU A 146 20.31 3.17 -11.98
CA LEU A 146 19.40 3.95 -11.15
C LEU A 146 20.14 4.55 -9.97
N GLU A 147 19.84 5.82 -9.70
CA GLU A 147 20.38 6.56 -8.57
C GLU A 147 19.86 5.97 -7.26
N ILE A 148 20.79 5.68 -6.34
CA ILE A 148 20.46 5.16 -5.03
C ILE A 148 20.58 6.31 -4.03
N PRO A 149 19.49 6.67 -3.34
CA PRO A 149 19.52 7.69 -2.31
C PRO A 149 20.39 7.24 -1.14
N ASP A 150 21.02 8.21 -0.49
CA ASP A 150 21.76 7.97 0.74
C ASP A 150 20.83 7.58 1.90
N LEU A 151 21.36 6.95 2.94
CA LEU A 151 20.58 6.48 4.08
C LEU A 151 19.80 7.62 4.75
N GLU A 152 20.40 8.79 4.91
CA GLU A 152 19.73 9.94 5.50
C GLU A 152 18.52 10.38 4.70
N THR A 153 18.69 10.52 3.38
CA THR A 153 17.60 10.89 2.47
C THR A 153 16.50 9.82 2.44
N ALA A 154 16.87 8.54 2.50
CA ALA A 154 15.91 7.44 2.56
C ALA A 154 15.13 7.40 3.89
N MET A 155 15.74 7.88 4.99
CA MET A 155 15.12 7.99 6.31
C MET A 155 14.27 9.26 6.47
N ALA A 156 14.46 10.29 5.65
CA ALA A 156 13.72 11.55 5.74
C ALA A 156 12.19 11.34 5.75
N SER A 157 11.66 10.46 4.88
CA SER A 157 10.22 10.17 4.87
C SER A 157 9.73 9.48 6.15
N VAL A 158 10.59 8.72 6.85
CA VAL A 158 10.24 8.11 8.14
C VAL A 158 10.21 9.18 9.22
N ARG A 159 11.21 10.07 9.25
CA ARG A 159 11.26 11.19 10.19
C ARG A 159 10.03 12.09 10.04
N ILE A 160 9.67 12.48 8.81
CA ILE A 160 8.46 13.26 8.54
C ILE A 160 7.20 12.53 9.05
N ALA A 161 7.11 11.22 8.83
CA ALA A 161 5.97 10.45 9.32
C ALA A 161 5.93 10.38 10.86
N GLU A 162 7.09 10.20 11.51
CA GLU A 162 7.21 10.21 12.97
C GLU A 162 6.84 11.58 13.56
N GLU A 163 7.31 12.68 12.97
CA GLU A 163 6.97 14.05 13.36
C GLU A 163 5.47 14.36 13.19
N LEU A 164 4.88 13.98 12.05
CA LEU A 164 3.43 14.13 11.82
C LEU A 164 2.62 13.32 12.83
N GLU A 165 3.08 12.10 13.13
CA GLU A 165 2.48 11.27 14.16
C GLU A 165 2.62 11.89 15.55
N GLU A 166 3.74 12.50 15.88
CA GLU A 166 3.95 13.21 17.16
C GLU A 166 3.04 14.42 17.27
N ASN A 167 2.98 15.26 16.23
CA ASN A 167 2.10 16.43 16.15
C ASN A 167 0.62 16.06 16.29
N THR A 168 0.18 14.95 15.68
CA THR A 168 -1.20 14.44 15.87
C THR A 168 -1.43 13.83 17.26
N LYS A 169 -0.41 13.25 17.89
CA LYS A 169 -0.47 12.66 19.24
C LYS A 169 -0.43 13.71 20.35
N GLU A 170 0.14 14.90 20.11
CA GLU A 170 0.10 16.03 21.04
C GLU A 170 -1.29 16.65 21.21
N GLY A 171 -2.25 16.29 20.34
CA GLY A 171 -3.67 16.45 20.62
C GLY A 171 -4.13 15.55 21.77
N VAL A 172 -4.11 16.07 23.00
CA VAL A 172 -4.72 15.69 24.31
C VAL A 172 -5.07 14.21 24.60
N LYS A 173 -5.63 13.42 23.68
CA LYS A 173 -6.04 12.01 23.88
C LYS A 173 -4.93 10.98 23.55
N GLY A 174 -3.86 11.35 22.86
CA GLY A 174 -2.83 10.41 22.38
C GLY A 174 -1.84 9.91 23.43
N LYS A 175 -1.50 10.73 24.45
CA LYS A 175 -0.47 10.39 25.46
C LYS A 175 -0.89 9.25 26.39
N ALA A 176 -2.15 9.24 26.85
CA ALA A 176 -2.68 8.19 27.74
C ALA A 176 -2.76 6.81 27.04
N ALA A 177 -3.19 6.77 25.78
CA ALA A 177 -3.30 5.53 25.01
C ALA A 177 -1.94 4.87 24.72
N LYS A 178 -0.87 5.66 24.54
CA LYS A 178 0.48 5.16 24.24
C LYS A 178 1.17 4.56 25.48
N ALA A 179 0.93 5.12 26.67
CA ALA A 179 1.40 4.55 27.93
C ALA A 179 0.77 3.16 28.15
N ALA A 180 -0.55 3.07 28.01
CA ALA A 180 -1.29 1.81 28.14
C ALA A 180 -0.88 0.76 27.08
N ALA A 181 -0.67 1.15 25.82
CA ALA A 181 -0.25 0.23 24.76
C ALA A 181 1.18 -0.29 24.95
N ARG A 182 2.11 0.56 25.42
CA ARG A 182 3.50 0.14 25.72
C ARG A 182 3.55 -0.81 26.92
N GLU A 183 2.72 -0.58 27.95
CA GLU A 183 2.58 -1.51 29.08
C GLU A 183 1.98 -2.85 28.66
N ALA A 184 0.93 -2.84 27.84
CA ALA A 184 0.30 -4.06 27.33
C ALA A 184 1.28 -4.90 26.49
N HIS A 185 2.10 -4.26 25.64
CA HIS A 185 3.09 -4.96 24.82
C HIS A 185 4.23 -5.58 25.66
N LYS A 186 4.62 -4.94 26.77
CA LYS A 186 5.58 -5.52 27.73
C LYS A 186 5.01 -6.74 28.45
N GLY A 187 3.73 -6.70 28.84
CA GLY A 187 3.05 -7.84 29.48
C GLY A 187 2.98 -9.08 28.58
N GLN A 188 2.69 -8.89 27.29
CA GLN A 188 2.65 -9.99 26.32
C GLN A 188 4.03 -10.60 26.05
N MET A 189 5.09 -9.78 25.98
CA MET A 189 6.47 -10.27 25.80
C MET A 189 6.96 -11.07 27.01
N ALA A 190 6.63 -10.62 28.22
CA ALA A 190 6.93 -11.37 29.45
C ALA A 190 6.20 -12.73 29.48
N GLN A 191 4.92 -12.78 29.09
CA GLN A 191 4.18 -14.04 28.97
C GLN A 191 4.78 -14.97 27.89
N LEU A 192 5.17 -14.44 26.74
CA LEU A 192 5.83 -15.21 25.68
C LEU A 192 7.17 -15.80 26.14
N GLU A 193 7.99 -15.04 26.87
CA GLU A 193 9.25 -15.55 27.44
C GLU A 193 9.02 -16.64 28.49
N THR A 194 8.03 -16.46 29.38
CA THR A 194 7.68 -17.49 30.37
C THR A 194 7.17 -18.78 29.71
N ASN A 195 6.33 -18.67 28.68
CA ASN A 195 5.87 -19.81 27.89
C ASN A 195 7.03 -20.48 27.15
N ARG A 196 7.95 -19.71 26.57
CA ARG A 196 9.13 -20.26 25.88
C ARG A 196 10.05 -21.03 26.83
N LYS A 197 10.26 -20.52 28.06
CA LYS A 197 11.00 -21.23 29.12
C LYS A 197 10.29 -22.50 29.58
N ARG A 198 8.96 -22.47 29.77
CA ARG A 198 8.16 -23.67 30.09
C ARG A 198 8.24 -24.73 28.99
N MET A 199 8.15 -24.33 27.72
CA MET A 199 8.25 -25.27 26.59
C MET A 199 9.66 -25.85 26.42
N ALA A 200 10.70 -25.09 26.77
CA ALA A 200 12.08 -25.56 26.78
C ALA A 200 12.34 -26.58 27.91
N ALA A 201 11.70 -26.39 29.08
CA ALA A 201 11.84 -27.26 30.25
C ALA A 201 11.03 -28.56 30.18
N LYS A 202 10.05 -28.68 29.27
CA LYS A 202 9.28 -29.92 29.07
C LYS A 202 10.19 -31.06 28.60
N THR A 203 10.04 -32.22 29.23
CA THR A 203 10.69 -33.46 28.82
C THR A 203 10.09 -33.98 27.50
N THR A 204 10.78 -34.88 26.80
CA THR A 204 10.29 -35.45 25.53
C THR A 204 8.95 -36.18 25.71
N ALA A 205 8.80 -36.96 26.78
CA ALA A 205 7.56 -37.67 27.11
C ALA A 205 6.36 -36.72 27.32
N GLU A 206 6.58 -35.54 27.94
CA GLU A 206 5.52 -34.55 28.14
C GLU A 206 5.09 -33.86 26.84
N ARG A 207 6.02 -33.70 25.87
CA ARG A 207 5.69 -33.15 24.55
C ARG A 207 4.87 -34.14 23.72
N ASP A 208 5.22 -35.42 23.78
CA ASP A 208 4.52 -36.47 23.03
C ASP A 208 3.08 -36.68 23.55
N ALA A 209 2.90 -36.66 24.88
CA ALA A 209 1.57 -36.71 25.49
C ALA A 209 0.69 -35.50 25.10
N GLU A 210 1.27 -34.30 24.99
CA GLU A 210 0.54 -33.09 24.57
C GLU A 210 0.12 -33.14 23.10
N ILE A 211 0.94 -33.73 22.22
CA ILE A 211 0.60 -33.95 20.81
C ILE A 211 -0.56 -34.94 20.67
N GLU A 212 -0.56 -36.03 21.44
CA GLU A 212 -1.70 -36.95 21.48
C GLU A 212 -2.98 -36.27 21.96
N LEU A 213 -2.90 -35.49 23.04
CA LEU A 213 -4.05 -34.75 23.58
C LEU A 213 -4.62 -33.75 22.56
N GLN A 214 -3.76 -33.10 21.77
CA GLN A 214 -4.19 -32.22 20.68
C GLN A 214 -4.86 -32.99 19.54
N ARG A 215 -4.34 -34.16 19.16
CA ARG A 215 -4.97 -35.03 18.15
C ARG A 215 -6.34 -35.51 18.60
N VAL A 216 -6.48 -35.95 19.85
CA VAL A 216 -7.77 -36.36 20.43
C VAL A 216 -8.75 -35.19 20.48
N ARG A 217 -8.29 -33.97 20.81
CA ARG A 217 -9.14 -32.77 20.76
C ARG A 217 -9.58 -32.40 19.36
N GLN A 218 -8.70 -32.51 18.36
CA GLN A 218 -9.06 -32.25 16.96
C GLN A 218 -10.09 -33.27 16.45
N GLN A 219 -9.90 -34.55 16.77
CA GLN A 219 -10.86 -35.61 16.42
C GLN A 219 -12.24 -35.41 17.07
N LYS A 220 -12.30 -34.87 18.29
CA LYS A 220 -13.57 -34.53 18.97
C LYS A 220 -14.28 -33.30 18.42
N VAL A 221 -13.57 -32.42 17.70
CA VAL A 221 -14.14 -31.22 17.09
C VAL A 221 -14.64 -31.51 15.67
N GLU A 222 -14.12 -32.55 15.04
CA GLU A 222 -14.50 -33.01 13.69
C GLU A 222 -15.58 -34.11 13.69
N SER A 223 -15.91 -34.67 14.86
CA SER A 223 -17.03 -35.60 15.09
C SER A 223 -18.28 -34.89 15.59
#